data_AF-A0AAU2REY6-F1
#
_entry.id   AF-A0AAU2REY6-F1
#
_cell.length_a   1.000
_cell.length_b   1.000
_cell.length_c   1.000
_cell.angle_alpha   90.00
_cell.angle_beta   90.00
_cell.angle_gamma   90.00
#
_symmetry.space_group_name_H-M   'P 1'
#
loop_
_entity.id
_entity.type
_entity.pdbx_description
1 polymer ?
#
loop_
_entity_poly.entity_id
_entity_poly.type
_entity_poly.pdbx_seq_one_letter_code
_entity_poly.pdbx_strand_id
1 'polypeptide(L)'
;MGATGRLSFLGVLVGLLAALVPAGPSAAADAPCPDDGFTERLECWAGRISEGPVVITLKGPLEYEDLDERHHEAIRRLREDTHPLVVQVSEGVNTGQGGTALLLIAEELLIHPGARIDRLKTRTLADLEASGLCDDTNQLCAKVRPGPGAATLKGSELAAFAADPDDNSFTITEVDGDRNSGSSTSSGGPDGEGDRNRDDKGQDDKGRAVDNRPDTPESEAAGYSGATWTALWMGLLLALLLLAFVIVIRRSRGPVAVGHRAVSPGRPAGGPARAAPAHAARGGAGAGGGGAGAGGDESTTRLRVASAPRHGRQVGARPGHARTAVVRTELHPQGYVEVDRVLRRAVWAEPERPPPAPGGLVDVTDAAERDSDVLYAFPPTAARHAKGTPR
;
A
#
# COMPACT_ATOMS: atom_id res chain seq x y z
N MET A 1 -38.28 -9.10 48.15
CA MET A 1 -38.11 -7.68 47.79
C MET A 1 -36.62 -7.50 47.51
N GLY A 2 -36.09 -7.29 46.31
CA GLY A 2 -36.62 -6.79 45.05
C GLY A 2 -35.66 -5.69 44.58
N ALA A 3 -34.80 -5.96 43.59
CA ALA A 3 -34.14 -4.95 42.74
C ALA A 3 -33.26 -5.63 41.66
N THR A 4 -33.90 -6.22 40.66
CA THR A 4 -33.30 -6.45 39.34
C THR A 4 -33.77 -5.33 38.42
N GLY A 5 -32.85 -4.55 37.85
CA GLY A 5 -33.24 -3.45 36.96
C GLY A 5 -32.11 -2.84 36.15
N ARG A 6 -32.05 -3.23 34.87
CA ARG A 6 -31.76 -2.39 33.69
C ARG A 6 -30.31 -1.93 33.46
N LEU A 7 -29.56 -2.70 32.66
CA LEU A 7 -28.42 -2.22 31.85
C LEU A 7 -28.39 -2.89 30.46
N SER A 8 -29.51 -2.87 29.73
CA SER A 8 -29.61 -3.45 28.36
C SER A 8 -30.10 -2.46 27.31
N PHE A 9 -29.80 -1.16 27.45
CA PHE A 9 -30.19 -0.15 26.45
C PHE A 9 -29.02 0.55 25.73
N LEU A 10 -27.76 0.29 26.10
CA LEU A 10 -26.59 0.92 25.47
C LEU A 10 -26.08 0.19 24.20
N GLY A 11 -26.46 -1.07 23.98
CA GLY A 11 -26.01 -1.83 22.81
C GLY A 11 -26.76 -1.53 21.52
N VAL A 12 -28.01 -1.04 21.60
CA VAL A 12 -28.85 -0.81 20.41
C VAL A 12 -28.55 0.53 19.73
N LEU A 13 -28.02 1.51 20.47
CA LEU A 13 -27.76 2.86 19.94
C LEU A 13 -26.44 2.93 19.14
N VAL A 14 -25.48 2.03 19.38
CA VAL A 14 -24.24 1.92 18.59
C VAL A 14 -24.47 1.17 17.27
N GLY A 15 -25.41 0.21 17.24
CA GLY A 15 -25.76 -0.52 16.01
C GLY A 15 -26.48 0.33 14.96
N LEU A 16 -27.23 1.36 15.38
CA LEU A 16 -27.97 2.22 14.44
C LEU A 16 -27.12 3.33 13.82
N LEU A 17 -25.97 3.67 14.40
CA LEU A 17 -25.05 4.69 13.86
C LEU A 17 -24.20 4.20 12.69
N ALA A 18 -24.08 2.88 12.48
CA ALA A 18 -23.38 2.32 11.32
C ALA A 18 -24.25 2.28 10.03
N ALA A 19 -25.58 2.43 10.16
CA ALA A 19 -26.51 2.37 9.02
C ALA A 19 -26.83 3.76 8.42
N LEU A 20 -26.29 4.83 9.01
CA LEU A 20 -26.54 6.23 8.63
C LEU A 20 -25.25 6.98 8.29
N VAL A 21 -24.19 6.26 7.92
CA VAL A 21 -23.14 6.87 7.10
C VAL A 21 -23.78 6.99 5.71
N PRO A 22 -24.20 8.18 5.25
CA PRO A 22 -24.53 8.34 3.84
C PRO A 22 -23.33 7.77 3.09
N ALA A 23 -23.57 6.90 2.12
CA ALA A 23 -22.60 6.66 1.07
C ALA A 23 -22.29 8.06 0.53
N GLY A 24 -21.24 8.68 1.07
CA GLY A 24 -20.72 9.92 0.56
C GLY A 24 -20.52 9.64 -0.91
N PRO A 25 -20.92 10.57 -1.81
CA PRO A 25 -20.64 10.39 -3.21
C PRO A 25 -19.18 9.99 -3.31
N SER A 26 -18.90 8.78 -3.82
CA SER A 26 -17.57 8.42 -4.30
C SER A 26 -17.16 9.63 -5.11
N ALA A 27 -16.17 10.37 -4.62
CA ALA A 27 -15.78 11.64 -5.18
C ALA A 27 -15.72 11.44 -6.69
N ALA A 28 -16.57 12.18 -7.38
CA ALA A 28 -16.69 12.11 -8.82
C ALA A 28 -15.28 12.17 -9.37
N ALA A 29 -14.88 11.17 -10.16
CA ALA A 29 -13.57 11.09 -10.79
C ALA A 29 -13.14 12.49 -11.22
N ASP A 30 -12.19 13.08 -10.47
CA ASP A 30 -11.95 14.52 -10.61
C ASP A 30 -11.57 14.80 -12.05
N ALA A 31 -12.05 15.94 -12.54
CA ALA A 31 -11.93 16.33 -13.94
C ALA A 31 -10.53 15.98 -14.49
N PRO A 32 -10.46 15.29 -15.65
CA PRO A 32 -9.18 14.94 -16.23
C PRO A 32 -8.33 16.19 -16.42
N CYS A 33 -7.02 16.09 -16.18
CA CYS A 33 -6.12 17.20 -16.43
C CYS A 33 -6.25 17.66 -17.89
N PRO A 34 -6.22 18.98 -18.14
CA PRO A 34 -6.35 19.51 -19.49
C PRO A 34 -5.26 18.93 -20.40
N ASP A 35 -5.61 18.72 -21.67
CA ASP A 35 -4.68 18.21 -22.67
C ASP A 35 -3.76 19.31 -23.26
N ASP A 36 -3.72 20.49 -22.63
CA ASP A 36 -3.28 21.77 -23.18
C ASP A 36 -1.75 21.99 -23.30
N GLY A 37 -0.92 21.02 -22.88
CA GLY A 37 0.54 21.13 -22.95
C GLY A 37 1.24 20.21 -21.97
N PHE A 38 2.56 20.09 -22.08
CA PHE A 38 3.36 19.33 -21.11
C PHE A 38 3.36 20.03 -19.74
N THR A 39 3.53 21.35 -19.74
CA THR A 39 3.64 22.21 -18.55
C THR A 39 2.36 22.30 -17.74
N GLU A 40 1.22 22.52 -18.40
CA GLU A 40 -0.11 22.63 -17.79
C GLU A 40 -0.52 21.31 -17.15
N ARG A 41 -0.20 20.19 -17.82
CA ARG A 41 -0.42 18.85 -17.25
C ARG A 41 0.44 18.62 -16.02
N LEU A 42 1.69 19.05 -16.04
CA LEU A 42 2.61 18.90 -14.91
C LEU A 42 2.11 19.64 -13.67
N GLU A 43 1.62 20.87 -13.82
CA GLU A 43 1.00 21.62 -12.73
C GLU A 43 -0.28 20.93 -12.21
N CYS A 44 -1.12 20.43 -13.12
CA CYS A 44 -2.33 19.71 -12.74
C CYS A 44 -2.01 18.42 -11.96
N TRP A 45 -1.06 17.61 -12.41
CA TRP A 45 -0.62 16.41 -11.72
C TRP A 45 -0.01 16.72 -10.36
N ALA A 46 0.81 17.77 -10.26
CA ALA A 46 1.40 18.21 -8.99
C ALA A 46 0.33 18.68 -7.99
N GLY A 47 -0.80 19.22 -8.46
CA GLY A 47 -1.95 19.52 -7.60
C GLY A 47 -2.65 18.27 -7.07
N ARG A 48 -2.76 17.22 -7.90
CA ARG A 48 -3.51 16.00 -7.57
C ARG A 48 -2.72 14.94 -6.81
N ILE A 49 -1.39 14.94 -6.88
CA ILE A 49 -0.58 13.88 -6.24
C ILE A 49 -0.75 13.82 -4.72
N SER A 50 -1.09 14.95 -4.09
CA SER A 50 -1.41 14.98 -2.65
C SER A 50 -2.70 14.25 -2.28
N GLU A 51 -3.58 13.99 -3.24
CA GLU A 51 -4.87 13.30 -3.05
C GLU A 51 -4.75 11.78 -3.23
N GLY A 52 -3.69 11.31 -3.89
CA GLY A 52 -3.43 9.90 -4.15
C GLY A 52 -2.41 9.67 -5.28
N PRO A 53 -2.10 8.40 -5.58
CA PRO A 53 -1.17 8.07 -6.66
C PRO A 53 -1.69 8.58 -8.01
N VAL A 54 -0.80 9.14 -8.81
CA VAL A 54 -1.12 9.65 -10.15
C VAL A 54 -0.56 8.68 -11.18
N VAL A 55 -1.45 8.09 -12.00
CA VAL A 55 -1.07 7.18 -13.09
C VAL A 55 -1.27 7.89 -14.42
N ILE A 56 -0.18 8.07 -15.17
CA ILE A 56 -0.18 8.73 -16.47
C ILE A 56 0.01 7.67 -17.57
N THR A 57 -1.02 7.43 -18.37
CA THR A 57 -0.89 6.59 -19.57
C THR A 57 -0.57 7.45 -20.79
N LEU A 58 0.64 7.31 -21.34
CA LEU A 58 1.02 7.98 -22.58
C LEU A 58 0.32 7.30 -23.77
N LYS A 59 -0.53 8.06 -24.46
CA LYS A 59 -1.26 7.62 -25.66
C LYS A 59 -0.56 8.00 -26.97
N GLY A 60 0.47 8.82 -26.90
CA GLY A 60 1.19 9.36 -28.06
C GLY A 60 2.39 10.19 -27.62
N PRO A 61 3.13 10.74 -28.60
CA PRO A 61 4.29 11.56 -28.31
C PRO A 61 3.85 12.83 -27.60
N LEU A 62 4.56 13.15 -26.52
CA LEU A 62 4.40 14.39 -25.78
C LEU A 62 5.59 15.28 -26.10
N GLU A 63 5.33 16.47 -26.62
CA GLU A 63 6.38 17.46 -26.87
C GLU A 63 6.92 18.02 -25.56
N TYR A 64 8.19 18.40 -25.57
CA TYR A 64 8.81 19.02 -24.40
C TYR A 64 8.70 20.53 -24.52
N GLU A 65 8.33 21.16 -23.41
CA GLU A 65 8.23 22.61 -23.26
C GLU A 65 9.26 23.07 -22.22
N ASP A 66 9.81 24.27 -22.42
CA ASP A 66 10.85 24.81 -21.54
C ASP A 66 10.28 24.98 -20.11
N LEU A 67 11.01 24.48 -19.12
CA LEU A 67 10.61 24.55 -17.72
C LEU A 67 10.97 25.92 -17.13
N ASP A 68 9.97 26.70 -16.73
CA ASP A 68 10.19 27.88 -15.87
C ASP A 68 10.26 27.50 -14.37
N GLU A 69 10.55 28.46 -13.50
CA GLU A 69 10.66 28.24 -12.05
C GLU A 69 9.40 27.60 -11.42
N ARG A 70 8.20 27.92 -11.93
CA ARG A 70 6.95 27.34 -11.42
C ARG A 70 6.87 25.85 -11.74
N HIS A 71 7.31 25.46 -12.92
CA HIS A 71 7.36 24.06 -13.31
C HIS A 71 8.41 23.27 -12.52
N HIS A 72 9.54 23.89 -12.18
CA HIS A 72 10.52 23.27 -11.28
C HIS A 72 9.93 22.94 -9.91
N GLU A 73 9.10 23.83 -9.35
CA GLU A 73 8.38 23.58 -8.11
C GLU A 73 7.33 22.47 -8.26
N ALA A 74 6.61 22.42 -9.39
CA ALA A 74 5.67 21.33 -9.67
C ALA A 74 6.36 19.96 -9.73
N ILE A 75 7.50 19.87 -10.40
CA ILE A 75 8.34 18.67 -10.46
C ILE A 75 8.84 18.26 -9.08
N ARG A 76 9.30 19.24 -8.29
CA ARG A 76 9.77 19.01 -6.93
C ARG A 76 8.68 18.40 -6.07
N ARG A 77 7.44 18.92 -6.16
CA ARG A 77 6.29 18.34 -5.46
C ARG A 77 5.98 16.92 -5.92
N LEU A 78 5.98 16.66 -7.21
CA LEU A 78 5.74 15.32 -7.75
C LEU A 78 6.74 14.27 -7.23
N ARG A 79 7.98 14.68 -6.94
CA ARG A 79 9.05 13.79 -6.46
C ARG A 79 9.15 13.68 -4.93
N GLU A 80 8.69 14.69 -4.22
CA GLU A 80 8.77 14.74 -2.75
C GLU A 80 7.46 14.30 -2.08
N ASP A 81 6.38 14.13 -2.84
CA ASP A 81 5.11 13.63 -2.31
C ASP A 81 5.24 12.19 -1.79
N THR A 82 4.32 11.80 -0.91
CA THR A 82 4.25 10.45 -0.39
C THR A 82 3.57 9.46 -1.33
N HIS A 83 2.83 9.94 -2.32
CA HIS A 83 2.17 9.11 -3.32
C HIS A 83 3.00 9.04 -4.61
N PRO A 84 3.14 7.86 -5.22
CA PRO A 84 3.98 7.70 -6.39
C PRO A 84 3.35 8.32 -7.64
N LEU A 85 4.21 8.89 -8.48
CA LEU A 85 3.91 9.18 -9.86
C LEU A 85 4.28 7.95 -10.71
N VAL A 86 3.27 7.33 -11.33
CA VAL A 86 3.43 6.15 -12.20
C VAL A 86 3.25 6.57 -13.65
N VAL A 87 4.22 6.27 -14.51
CA VAL A 87 4.09 6.51 -15.96
C VAL A 87 4.01 5.19 -16.70
N GLN A 88 2.93 5.04 -17.48
CA GLN A 88 2.67 3.89 -18.32
C GLN A 88 2.82 4.23 -19.80
N VAL A 89 3.59 3.39 -20.52
CA VAL A 89 3.79 3.50 -21.97
C VAL A 89 3.36 2.19 -22.63
N SER A 90 2.28 2.26 -23.40
CA SER A 90 1.71 1.11 -24.10
C SER A 90 2.55 0.68 -25.31
N GLU A 91 2.26 -0.52 -25.82
CA GLU A 91 2.88 -1.03 -27.04
C GLU A 91 2.76 -0.04 -28.21
N GLY A 92 3.84 0.12 -28.98
CA GLY A 92 3.83 0.90 -30.22
C GLY A 92 3.69 2.41 -30.05
N VAL A 93 3.52 2.91 -28.82
CA VAL A 93 3.49 4.34 -28.49
C VAL A 93 4.91 4.91 -28.56
N ASN A 94 5.04 6.11 -29.14
CA ASN A 94 6.27 6.91 -29.03
C ASN A 94 6.13 7.92 -27.89
N THR A 95 7.16 8.11 -27.07
CA THR A 95 7.10 9.01 -25.91
C THR A 95 7.20 10.49 -26.26
N GLY A 96 7.93 10.88 -27.31
CA GLY A 96 8.28 12.28 -27.50
C GLY A 96 9.32 12.76 -26.47
N GLN A 97 9.77 14.00 -26.60
CA GLN A 97 10.75 14.59 -25.67
C GLN A 97 10.15 14.80 -24.27
N GLY A 98 8.90 15.26 -24.19
CA GLY A 98 8.17 15.48 -22.93
C GLY A 98 7.81 14.16 -22.26
N GLY A 99 7.44 13.13 -23.03
CA GLY A 99 7.15 11.81 -22.47
C GLY A 99 8.41 11.15 -21.90
N THR A 100 9.56 11.27 -22.58
CA THR A 100 10.84 10.80 -22.02
C THR A 100 11.25 11.59 -20.79
N ALA A 101 10.99 12.91 -20.74
CA ALA A 101 11.19 13.70 -19.53
C ALA A 101 10.31 13.21 -18.37
N LEU A 102 9.05 12.83 -18.62
CA LEU A 102 8.19 12.22 -17.60
C LEU A 102 8.76 10.91 -17.03
N LEU A 103 9.40 10.08 -17.86
CA LEU A 103 10.04 8.86 -17.37
C LEU A 103 11.18 9.14 -16.38
N LEU A 104 11.81 10.31 -16.45
CA LEU A 104 12.85 10.73 -15.51
C LEU A 104 12.29 11.37 -14.23
N ILE A 105 11.05 11.85 -14.27
CA ILE A 105 10.35 12.46 -13.13
C ILE A 105 9.65 11.39 -12.30
N ALA A 106 9.09 10.37 -12.96
CA ALA A 106 8.30 9.33 -12.34
C ALA A 106 9.11 8.43 -11.40
N GLU A 107 8.46 7.96 -10.34
CA GLU A 107 9.05 7.02 -9.38
C GLU A 107 8.91 5.58 -9.87
N GLU A 108 7.79 5.27 -10.52
CA GLU A 108 7.49 3.95 -11.06
C GLU A 108 7.19 4.02 -12.56
N LEU A 109 7.73 3.04 -13.28
CA LEU A 109 7.65 2.96 -14.74
C LEU A 109 7.02 1.65 -15.18
N LEU A 110 5.97 1.75 -16.00
CA LEU A 110 5.31 0.63 -16.66
C LEU A 110 5.52 0.77 -18.18
N ILE A 111 6.57 0.16 -18.72
CA ILE A 111 6.96 0.35 -20.13
C ILE A 111 6.81 -0.98 -20.87
N HIS A 112 5.90 -1.03 -21.83
CA HIS A 112 5.75 -2.20 -22.68
C HIS A 112 7.03 -2.44 -23.52
N PRO A 113 7.50 -3.69 -23.71
CA PRO A 113 8.72 -3.99 -24.46
C PRO A 113 8.74 -3.43 -25.90
N GLY A 114 7.57 -3.35 -26.52
CA GLY A 114 7.33 -2.78 -27.85
C GLY A 114 7.11 -1.26 -27.91
N ALA A 115 7.17 -0.54 -26.78
CA ALA A 115 7.13 0.92 -26.77
C ALA A 115 8.37 1.52 -27.45
N ARG A 116 8.25 2.74 -27.97
CA ARG A 116 9.38 3.52 -28.53
C ARG A 116 9.66 4.71 -27.62
N ILE A 117 10.88 4.80 -27.13
CA ILE A 117 11.30 5.83 -26.19
C ILE A 117 12.27 6.77 -26.91
N ASP A 118 11.85 8.00 -27.17
CA ASP A 118 12.70 8.99 -27.83
C ASP A 118 13.88 9.36 -26.92
N ARG A 119 15.10 9.33 -27.46
CA ARG A 119 16.26 9.90 -26.77
C ARG A 119 16.10 11.41 -26.63
N LEU A 120 16.61 11.94 -25.54
CA LEU A 120 16.61 13.37 -25.27
C LEU A 120 17.49 14.09 -26.29
N LYS A 121 17.01 15.24 -26.78
CA LYS A 121 17.81 16.22 -27.52
C LYS A 121 18.73 16.95 -26.56
N THR A 122 19.84 17.48 -27.07
CA THR A 122 20.85 18.20 -26.26
C THR A 122 20.25 19.35 -25.44
N ARG A 123 19.29 20.09 -26.01
CA ARG A 123 18.61 21.19 -25.32
C ARG A 123 17.79 20.68 -24.12
N THR A 124 16.87 19.75 -24.37
CA THR A 124 16.03 19.14 -23.32
C THR A 124 16.87 18.48 -22.22
N LEU A 125 17.95 17.80 -22.59
CA LEU A 125 18.87 17.22 -21.61
C LEU A 125 19.49 18.29 -20.71
N ALA A 126 19.95 19.40 -21.28
CA ALA A 126 20.56 20.48 -20.50
C ALA A 126 19.57 21.09 -19.49
N ASP A 127 18.31 21.25 -19.88
CA ASP A 127 17.26 21.73 -18.98
C ASP A 127 17.02 20.75 -17.83
N LEU A 128 16.90 19.45 -18.14
CA LEU A 128 16.70 18.40 -17.12
C LEU A 128 17.92 18.21 -16.20
N GLU A 129 19.14 18.44 -16.70
CA GLU A 129 20.37 18.48 -15.90
C GLU A 129 20.37 19.68 -14.95
N ALA A 130 19.94 20.86 -15.42
CA ALA A 130 19.82 22.05 -14.60
C ALA A 130 18.77 21.88 -13.48
N SER A 131 17.70 21.12 -13.73
CA SER A 131 16.69 20.77 -12.72
C SER A 131 17.11 19.61 -11.80
N GLY A 132 18.28 18.99 -12.00
CA GLY A 132 18.72 17.83 -11.22
C GLY A 132 17.89 16.56 -11.42
N LEU A 133 17.19 16.44 -12.56
CA LEU A 133 16.43 15.25 -12.95
C LEU A 133 17.27 14.23 -13.71
N CYS A 134 18.23 14.74 -14.48
CA CYS A 134 19.18 13.95 -15.25
C CYS A 134 20.58 14.25 -14.72
N ASP A 135 21.24 13.26 -14.12
CA ASP A 135 22.65 13.37 -13.73
C ASP A 135 23.40 12.08 -14.08
N ASP A 136 24.72 12.08 -13.89
CA ASP A 136 25.56 10.91 -14.20
C ASP A 136 25.32 9.71 -13.26
N THR A 137 24.61 9.90 -12.15
CA THR A 137 24.25 8.82 -11.21
C THR A 137 22.95 8.13 -11.60
N ASN A 138 22.08 8.84 -12.32
CA ASN A 138 20.84 8.30 -12.85
C ASN A 138 21.10 7.42 -14.08
N GLN A 139 21.03 6.10 -13.89
CA GLN A 139 21.27 5.13 -14.97
C GLN A 139 20.23 5.22 -16.09
N LEU A 140 18.99 5.62 -15.78
CA LEU A 140 17.96 5.85 -16.81
C LEU A 140 18.33 7.08 -17.65
N CYS A 141 18.77 8.17 -17.03
CA CYS A 141 19.31 9.35 -17.71
C CYS A 141 20.43 8.96 -18.69
N ALA A 142 21.39 8.16 -18.24
CA ALA A 142 22.50 7.68 -19.08
C ALA A 142 22.03 6.90 -20.32
N LYS A 143 20.90 6.19 -20.23
CA LYS A 143 20.31 5.45 -21.36
C LYS A 143 19.64 6.36 -22.37
N VAL A 144 18.84 7.32 -21.90
CA VAL A 144 18.01 8.20 -22.75
C VAL A 144 18.76 9.41 -23.29
N ARG A 145 20.01 9.65 -22.85
CA ARG A 145 20.90 10.69 -23.40
C ARG A 145 21.08 10.58 -24.92
N PRO A 146 21.37 11.71 -25.61
CA PRO A 146 21.80 11.69 -27.00
C PRO A 146 23.03 10.77 -27.16
N GLY A 147 23.03 9.95 -28.21
CA GLY A 147 24.13 9.03 -28.49
C GLY A 147 24.23 8.72 -29.97
N PRO A 148 25.30 8.05 -30.42
CA PRO A 148 25.56 7.75 -31.83
C PRO A 148 24.61 6.70 -32.44
N GLY A 149 23.67 6.17 -31.66
CA GLY A 149 22.72 5.15 -32.08
C GLY A 149 21.42 5.72 -32.65
N ALA A 150 20.40 4.87 -32.70
CA ALA A 150 19.05 5.28 -33.09
C ALA A 150 18.51 6.40 -32.17
N ALA A 151 17.75 7.32 -32.75
CA ALA A 151 17.08 8.40 -32.04
C ALA A 151 16.03 7.89 -31.04
N THR A 152 15.58 6.64 -31.19
CA THR A 152 14.63 5.95 -30.33
C THR A 152 15.25 4.68 -29.74
N LEU A 153 14.84 4.36 -28.52
CA LEU A 153 15.07 3.09 -27.85
C LEU A 153 13.80 2.25 -27.90
N LYS A 154 13.91 0.93 -27.88
CA LYS A 154 12.78 0.05 -27.59
C LYS A 154 12.53 -0.03 -26.08
N GLY A 155 11.28 -0.22 -25.67
CA GLY A 155 10.93 -0.43 -24.27
C GLY A 155 11.70 -1.60 -23.63
N SER A 156 11.99 -2.65 -24.39
CA SER A 156 12.80 -3.79 -23.94
C SER A 156 14.23 -3.42 -23.53
N GLU A 157 14.78 -2.31 -24.04
CA GLU A 157 16.10 -1.80 -23.65
C GLU A 157 16.08 -1.11 -22.27
N LEU A 158 14.88 -0.80 -21.76
CA LEU A 158 14.64 -0.20 -20.45
C LEU A 158 14.03 -1.16 -19.42
N ALA A 159 13.98 -2.47 -19.72
CA ALA A 159 13.40 -3.48 -18.82
C ALA A 159 14.07 -3.59 -17.44
N ALA A 160 15.28 -3.04 -17.26
CA ALA A 160 15.94 -2.94 -15.95
C ALA A 160 15.35 -1.83 -15.05
N PHE A 161 14.59 -0.89 -15.62
CA PHE A 161 14.04 0.28 -14.95
C PHE A 161 12.51 0.26 -14.85
N ALA A 162 11.85 -0.57 -15.67
CA ALA A 162 10.41 -0.58 -15.81
C ALA A 162 9.86 -1.99 -15.76
N ALA A 163 8.66 -2.13 -15.19
CA ALA A 163 7.89 -3.35 -15.25
C ALA A 163 7.05 -3.39 -16.53
N ASP A 164 6.72 -4.59 -17.01
CA ASP A 164 5.83 -4.75 -18.16
C ASP A 164 4.38 -4.48 -17.71
N PRO A 165 3.65 -3.52 -18.32
CA PRO A 165 2.26 -3.26 -17.97
C PRO A 165 1.35 -4.49 -18.16
N ASP A 166 1.65 -5.40 -19.09
CA ASP A 166 0.81 -6.57 -19.34
C ASP A 166 0.97 -7.62 -18.24
N ASP A 167 2.17 -7.71 -17.65
CA ASP A 167 2.44 -8.58 -16.49
C ASP A 167 1.94 -8.00 -15.16
N ASN A 168 1.65 -6.69 -15.11
CA ASN A 168 1.36 -5.95 -13.87
C ASN A 168 0.00 -5.23 -13.87
N SER A 169 -0.79 -5.38 -14.94
CA SER A 169 -2.16 -4.88 -14.97
C SER A 169 -3.12 -5.96 -14.44
N PHE A 170 -3.61 -5.76 -13.22
CA PHE A 170 -4.76 -6.50 -12.75
C PHE A 170 -6.00 -5.78 -13.26
N THR A 171 -6.63 -6.34 -14.29
CA THR A 171 -7.98 -5.94 -14.64
C THR A 171 -8.88 -6.40 -13.51
N ILE A 172 -9.36 -5.45 -12.69
CA ILE A 172 -10.50 -5.70 -11.81
C ILE A 172 -11.70 -5.76 -12.76
N THR A 173 -11.99 -6.96 -13.27
CA THR A 173 -13.32 -7.23 -13.81
C THR A 173 -14.28 -6.98 -12.67
N GLU A 174 -15.14 -5.97 -12.79
CA GLU A 174 -16.31 -5.84 -11.92
C GLU A 174 -16.95 -7.23 -11.87
N VAL A 175 -17.08 -7.76 -10.66
CA VAL A 175 -17.84 -8.99 -10.44
C VAL A 175 -19.28 -8.60 -10.76
N ASP A 176 -19.69 -8.88 -12.00
CA ASP A 176 -21.09 -8.82 -12.40
C ASP A 176 -21.87 -9.64 -11.37
N GLY A 177 -22.57 -8.94 -10.48
CA GLY A 177 -23.37 -9.57 -9.46
C GLY A 177 -24.38 -10.47 -10.15
N ASP A 178 -24.28 -11.77 -9.88
CA ASP A 178 -25.12 -12.85 -10.38
C ASP A 178 -26.57 -12.40 -10.62
N ARG A 179 -26.87 -12.01 -11.86
CA ARG A 179 -28.20 -12.09 -12.44
C ARG A 179 -28.15 -13.07 -13.60
N ASN A 180 -28.15 -14.33 -13.19
CA ASN A 180 -28.80 -15.45 -13.83
C ASN A 180 -29.54 -15.09 -15.15
N SER A 181 -28.86 -15.23 -16.28
CA SER A 181 -29.46 -15.44 -17.58
C SER A 181 -28.46 -16.21 -18.43
N GLY A 182 -28.63 -17.53 -18.43
CA GLY A 182 -27.89 -18.40 -19.32
C GLY A 182 -28.24 -18.10 -20.78
N SER A 183 -27.23 -18.12 -21.63
CA SER A 183 -27.33 -18.74 -22.95
C SER A 183 -25.92 -18.97 -23.48
N SER A 184 -25.53 -20.23 -23.45
CA SER A 184 -24.42 -20.82 -24.19
C SER A 184 -24.72 -20.90 -25.69
N THR A 185 -23.78 -20.47 -26.55
CA THR A 185 -23.49 -21.02 -27.89
C THR A 185 -22.19 -20.38 -28.41
N SER A 186 -21.03 -21.02 -28.26
CA SER A 186 -20.36 -21.94 -29.22
C SER A 186 -19.77 -21.27 -30.48
N SER A 187 -18.44 -21.17 -30.48
CA SER A 187 -17.48 -21.54 -31.55
C SER A 187 -17.92 -21.57 -33.03
N GLY A 188 -17.17 -20.82 -33.86
CA GLY A 188 -16.97 -21.11 -35.29
C GLY A 188 -16.37 -19.94 -36.09
N GLY A 189 -15.07 -19.98 -36.42
CA GLY A 189 -14.50 -19.28 -37.59
C GLY A 189 -14.45 -20.22 -38.81
N PRO A 190 -13.69 -19.92 -39.89
CA PRO A 190 -13.21 -18.66 -40.45
C PRO A 190 -13.62 -18.48 -41.95
N ASP A 191 -12.96 -17.55 -42.66
CA ASP A 191 -12.85 -17.39 -44.12
C ASP A 191 -13.88 -16.51 -44.86
N GLY A 192 -13.36 -15.54 -45.63
CA GLY A 192 -14.15 -14.62 -46.45
C GLY A 192 -13.30 -13.62 -47.23
N GLU A 193 -12.48 -14.14 -48.15
CA GLU A 193 -11.76 -13.44 -49.20
C GLU A 193 -12.74 -12.88 -50.28
N GLY A 194 -12.50 -11.66 -50.78
CA GLY A 194 -13.33 -11.01 -51.81
C GLY A 194 -13.08 -9.49 -51.88
N ASP A 195 -12.04 -8.98 -52.55
CA ASP A 195 -11.91 -8.74 -53.99
C ASP A 195 -12.65 -7.46 -54.51
N ARG A 196 -11.83 -6.50 -54.97
CA ARG A 196 -11.99 -5.52 -56.08
C ARG A 196 -12.81 -4.21 -56.00
N ASN A 197 -12.06 -3.15 -56.35
CA ASN A 197 -12.33 -2.07 -57.33
C ASN A 197 -13.60 -1.21 -57.21
N ARG A 198 -13.41 0.12 -57.08
CA ARG A 198 -13.57 1.08 -58.21
C ARG A 198 -13.28 2.54 -57.81
N ASP A 199 -12.32 3.11 -58.53
CA ASP A 199 -12.32 4.38 -59.27
C ASP A 199 -13.29 5.54 -58.90
N ASP A 200 -12.67 6.73 -58.90
CA ASP A 200 -13.02 7.90 -59.73
C ASP A 200 -13.70 9.12 -59.08
N LYS A 201 -13.09 10.28 -59.38
CA LYS A 201 -13.55 11.69 -59.33
C LYS A 201 -13.90 12.27 -57.96
N GLY A 202 -13.30 13.36 -57.50
CA GLY A 202 -12.86 14.55 -58.24
C GLY A 202 -14.02 15.53 -58.34
N GLN A 203 -14.16 16.42 -57.35
CA GLN A 203 -14.91 17.66 -57.54
C GLN A 203 -14.46 18.74 -56.55
N ASP A 204 -13.73 19.70 -57.11
CA ASP A 204 -13.58 21.04 -56.57
C ASP A 204 -14.96 21.67 -56.41
N ASP A 205 -15.24 22.33 -55.29
CA ASP A 205 -16.12 23.49 -55.34
C ASP A 205 -15.80 24.56 -54.29
N LYS A 206 -15.82 25.79 -54.81
CA LYS A 206 -15.41 27.03 -54.18
C LYS A 206 -16.50 27.58 -53.27
N GLY A 207 -16.05 28.16 -52.16
CA GLY A 207 -16.47 29.50 -51.72
C GLY A 207 -17.91 29.67 -51.22
N ARG A 208 -18.04 29.92 -49.91
CA ARG A 208 -19.02 30.91 -49.45
C ARG A 208 -18.58 31.55 -48.13
N ALA A 209 -18.24 32.83 -48.24
CA ALA A 209 -18.22 33.76 -47.12
C ALA A 209 -19.64 33.90 -46.58
N VAL A 210 -19.80 33.74 -45.26
CA VAL A 210 -20.98 34.20 -44.52
C VAL A 210 -20.47 34.93 -43.31
N ASP A 211 -20.57 36.26 -43.38
CA ASP A 211 -20.55 37.16 -42.24
C ASP A 211 -21.58 36.70 -41.21
N ASN A 212 -21.15 36.54 -39.95
CA ASN A 212 -22.06 36.57 -38.81
C ASN A 212 -21.50 37.46 -37.71
N ARG A 213 -22.28 38.52 -37.51
CA ARG A 213 -22.28 39.58 -36.51
C ARG A 213 -22.26 39.03 -35.08
N PRO A 214 -21.55 39.68 -34.12
CA PRO A 214 -21.63 39.33 -32.71
C PRO A 214 -22.77 40.11 -32.05
N ASP A 215 -23.81 39.42 -31.60
CA ASP A 215 -24.76 39.91 -30.61
C ASP A 215 -24.54 39.13 -29.31
N THR A 216 -24.11 39.85 -28.28
CA THR A 216 -24.11 39.49 -26.86
C THR A 216 -25.51 39.07 -26.39
N PRO A 217 -25.60 38.15 -25.42
CA PRO A 217 -26.11 38.58 -24.11
C PRO A 217 -25.32 37.94 -22.95
N GLU A 218 -24.87 38.76 -22.01
CA GLU A 218 -25.46 38.91 -20.66
C GLU A 218 -24.88 37.94 -19.63
N SER A 219 -24.09 38.56 -18.76
CA SER A 219 -23.54 38.09 -17.50
C SER A 219 -24.53 37.31 -16.64
N GLU A 220 -24.42 35.98 -16.64
CA GLU A 220 -24.92 35.16 -15.54
C GLU A 220 -23.98 35.29 -14.34
N ALA A 221 -24.37 36.16 -13.41
CA ALA A 221 -23.79 36.22 -12.08
C ALA A 221 -24.04 34.86 -11.38
N ALA A 222 -22.99 34.05 -11.29
CA ALA A 222 -23.00 32.80 -10.54
C ALA A 222 -23.43 33.08 -9.08
N GLY A 223 -24.66 32.68 -8.77
CA GLY A 223 -25.22 32.77 -7.43
C GLY A 223 -24.38 31.96 -6.45
N TYR A 224 -23.66 32.66 -5.57
CA TYR A 224 -23.05 32.12 -4.37
C TYR A 224 -24.18 31.68 -3.43
N SER A 225 -24.68 30.46 -3.63
CA SER A 225 -25.78 29.89 -2.87
C SER A 225 -25.34 29.67 -1.42
N GLY A 226 -26.08 30.24 -0.46
CA GLY A 226 -25.80 30.17 0.98
C GLY A 226 -25.74 28.74 1.58
N ALA A 227 -25.92 27.70 0.77
CA ALA A 227 -25.77 26.30 1.14
C ALA A 227 -24.31 25.86 1.33
N THR A 228 -23.34 26.47 0.64
CA THR A 228 -21.91 26.15 0.85
C THR A 228 -21.38 26.72 2.17
N TRP A 229 -21.94 27.84 2.62
CA TRP A 229 -21.57 28.49 3.88
C TRP A 229 -21.98 27.67 5.09
N THR A 230 -23.18 27.08 5.09
CA THR A 230 -23.65 26.23 6.19
C THR A 230 -22.85 24.93 6.30
N ALA A 231 -22.42 24.36 5.18
CA ALA A 231 -21.57 23.17 5.16
C ALA A 231 -20.20 23.42 5.84
N LEU A 232 -19.58 24.58 5.57
CA LEU A 232 -18.32 24.99 6.20
C LEU A 232 -18.45 25.11 7.73
N TRP A 233 -19.52 25.74 8.22
CA TRP A 233 -19.76 25.88 9.67
C TRP A 233 -20.01 24.54 10.36
N MET A 234 -20.75 23.63 9.71
CA MET A 234 -20.97 22.29 10.24
C MET A 234 -19.68 21.48 10.29
N GLY A 235 -18.83 21.58 9.24
CA GLY A 235 -17.51 20.94 9.22
C GLY A 235 -16.58 21.45 10.33
N LEU A 236 -16.53 22.78 10.52
CA LEU A 236 -15.75 23.39 11.60
C LEU A 236 -16.23 22.92 13.00
N LEU A 237 -17.55 22.87 13.21
CA LEU A 237 -18.13 22.43 14.48
C LEU A 237 -17.81 20.95 14.76
N LEU A 238 -17.86 20.09 13.74
CA LEU A 238 -17.48 18.69 13.86
C LEU A 238 -15.99 18.54 14.24
N ALA A 239 -15.11 19.28 13.57
CA ALA A 239 -13.67 19.26 13.85
C ALA A 239 -13.36 19.68 15.29
N LEU A 240 -14.05 20.71 15.81
CA LEU A 240 -13.91 21.16 17.19
C LEU A 240 -14.39 20.11 18.20
N LEU A 241 -15.50 19.41 17.90
CA LEU A 241 -15.99 18.32 18.75
C LEU A 241 -15.01 17.13 18.80
N LEU A 242 -14.43 16.75 17.66
CA LEU A 242 -13.42 15.69 17.60
C LEU A 242 -12.15 16.07 18.37
N LEU A 243 -11.69 17.32 18.24
CA LEU A 243 -10.54 17.83 19.00
C LEU A 243 -10.81 17.76 20.52
N ALA A 244 -11.99 18.23 20.96
CA ALA A 244 -12.39 18.17 22.35
C ALA A 244 -12.43 16.72 22.87
N PHE A 245 -12.95 15.79 22.07
CA PHE A 245 -12.98 14.37 22.39
C PHE A 245 -11.58 13.76 22.56
N VAL A 246 -10.64 14.08 21.66
CA VAL A 246 -9.24 13.63 21.76
C VAL A 246 -8.58 14.18 23.03
N ILE A 247 -8.85 15.44 23.39
CA ILE A 247 -8.35 16.04 24.63
C ILE A 247 -8.90 15.29 25.85
N VAL A 248 -10.19 14.92 25.86
CA VAL A 248 -10.79 14.14 26.95
C VAL A 248 -10.16 12.75 27.05
N ILE A 249 -9.92 12.05 25.95
CA ILE A 249 -9.25 10.73 25.97
C ILE A 249 -7.82 10.85 26.49
N ARG A 250 -7.07 11.87 26.05
CA ARG A 250 -5.70 12.09 26.55
C ARG A 250 -5.68 12.43 28.03
N ARG A 251 -6.67 13.17 28.52
CA ARG A 251 -6.75 13.57 29.92
C ARG A 251 -7.30 12.45 30.83
N SER A 252 -8.12 11.55 30.30
CA SER A 252 -8.63 10.38 31.03
C SER A 252 -7.60 9.26 31.16
N ARG A 253 -6.61 9.19 30.25
CA ARG A 253 -5.43 8.33 30.37
C ARG A 253 -4.34 8.97 31.24
N GLY A 254 -4.73 9.47 32.40
CA GLY A 254 -3.80 9.95 33.42
C GLY A 254 -2.77 8.86 33.78
N PRO A 255 -1.55 9.26 34.20
CA PRO A 255 -0.44 8.35 34.45
C PRO A 255 -0.85 7.32 35.50
N VAL A 256 -0.96 6.06 35.07
CA VAL A 256 -1.03 4.93 35.99
C VAL A 256 0.29 4.95 36.76
N ALA A 257 0.21 5.31 38.04
CA ALA A 257 1.34 5.25 38.96
C ALA A 257 1.83 3.80 39.00
N VAL A 258 2.83 3.49 38.18
CA VAL A 258 3.54 2.22 38.25
C VAL A 258 4.29 2.26 39.57
N GLY A 259 3.71 1.62 40.58
CA GLY A 259 4.31 1.47 41.90
C GLY A 259 5.66 0.79 41.77
N HIS A 260 6.73 1.57 41.90
CA HIS A 260 8.07 1.03 42.09
C HIS A 260 8.07 0.23 43.38
N ARG A 261 8.09 -1.10 43.24
CA ARG A 261 8.33 -2.04 44.33
C ARG A 261 9.73 -1.74 44.87
N ALA A 262 9.79 -1.15 46.05
CA ALA A 262 11.02 -0.84 46.75
C ALA A 262 11.86 -2.12 46.92
N VAL A 263 13.07 -2.09 46.37
CA VAL A 263 14.13 -3.05 46.68
C VAL A 263 14.53 -2.79 48.13
N SER A 264 14.25 -3.76 49.00
CA SER A 264 14.74 -3.76 50.39
C SER A 264 16.25 -4.04 50.41
N PRO A 265 17.07 -3.20 51.06
CA PRO A 265 18.44 -3.54 51.37
C PRO A 265 18.52 -4.11 52.80
N GLY A 266 19.18 -5.26 52.95
CA GLY A 266 19.77 -5.64 54.23
C GLY A 266 19.56 -7.09 54.66
N ARG A 267 20.62 -7.90 54.51
CA ARG A 267 21.03 -8.83 55.57
C ARG A 267 22.50 -9.26 55.38
N PRO A 268 23.42 -8.90 56.30
CA PRO A 268 24.77 -9.45 56.31
C PRO A 268 24.87 -10.73 57.14
N ALA A 269 25.79 -11.59 56.70
CA ALA A 269 26.68 -12.52 57.39
C ALA A 269 26.28 -13.14 58.76
N GLY A 270 26.39 -14.47 58.83
CA GLY A 270 26.61 -15.22 60.08
C GLY A 270 26.37 -16.74 59.92
N GLY A 271 27.43 -17.53 59.71
CA GLY A 271 27.40 -18.99 59.95
C GLY A 271 27.54 -19.32 61.45
N PRO A 272 27.95 -20.54 61.89
CA PRO A 272 28.07 -21.82 61.19
C PRO A 272 27.38 -23.01 61.93
N ALA A 273 27.54 -24.20 61.34
CA ALA A 273 27.67 -25.52 62.00
C ALA A 273 26.48 -26.50 62.04
N ARG A 274 26.88 -27.76 61.76
CA ARG A 274 26.41 -29.07 62.24
C ARG A 274 25.34 -29.86 61.47
N ALA A 275 25.88 -30.94 60.88
CA ALA A 275 25.48 -32.34 61.06
C ALA A 275 24.24 -32.87 60.35
N ALA A 276 24.49 -33.87 59.50
CA ALA A 276 23.53 -34.90 59.08
C ALA A 276 23.03 -35.72 60.30
N PRO A 277 21.88 -36.42 60.19
CA PRO A 277 21.93 -37.76 59.59
C PRO A 277 20.75 -38.11 58.66
N ALA A 278 20.95 -39.21 57.95
CA ALA A 278 20.00 -39.90 57.09
C ALA A 278 18.82 -40.51 57.86
N HIS A 279 17.62 -40.51 57.26
CA HIS A 279 16.63 -41.57 57.43
C HIS A 279 15.82 -41.78 56.15
N ALA A 280 15.82 -43.04 55.71
CA ALA A 280 14.92 -43.62 54.73
C ALA A 280 13.51 -43.81 55.30
N ALA A 281 12.47 -43.74 54.45
CA ALA A 281 11.22 -44.54 54.50
C ALA A 281 10.20 -43.95 53.49
N ARG A 282 9.75 -44.73 52.50
CA ARG A 282 8.45 -45.48 52.54
C ARG A 282 7.28 -44.53 52.28
N GLY A 283 6.67 -44.53 51.11
CA GLY A 283 5.72 -45.56 50.68
C GLY A 283 4.30 -45.11 51.07
N GLY A 284 3.44 -44.84 50.09
CA GLY A 284 2.08 -44.35 50.34
C GLY A 284 1.19 -44.45 49.11
N ALA A 285 0.79 -45.69 48.78
CA ALA A 285 -0.38 -45.96 47.96
C ALA A 285 -1.62 -45.49 48.72
N GLY A 286 -2.50 -44.76 48.05
CA GLY A 286 -3.78 -44.30 48.58
C GLY A 286 -4.84 -44.41 47.50
N ALA A 287 -5.44 -45.60 47.40
CA ALA A 287 -6.69 -45.85 46.72
C ALA A 287 -7.86 -45.41 47.62
N GLY A 288 -8.97 -44.98 47.01
CA GLY A 288 -10.30 -45.13 47.62
C GLY A 288 -11.21 -43.90 47.59
N GLY A 289 -12.42 -44.08 47.04
CA GLY A 289 -13.57 -43.18 47.15
C GLY A 289 -13.95 -42.58 45.79
N GLY A 290 -14.87 -43.13 44.99
CA GLY A 290 -16.11 -43.80 45.38
C GLY A 290 -17.20 -42.75 45.62
N GLY A 291 -17.76 -42.21 44.54
CA GLY A 291 -18.85 -41.25 44.58
C GLY A 291 -19.73 -41.38 43.33
N ALA A 292 -20.76 -42.20 43.44
CA ALA A 292 -21.82 -42.32 42.47
C ALA A 292 -22.63 -41.03 42.40
N GLY A 293 -22.81 -40.50 41.19
CA GLY A 293 -23.68 -39.36 40.90
C GLY A 293 -24.23 -39.51 39.50
N ALA A 294 -25.47 -39.98 39.43
CA ALA A 294 -26.25 -40.11 38.21
C ALA A 294 -26.46 -38.75 37.54
N GLY A 295 -26.34 -38.73 36.21
CA GLY A 295 -26.64 -37.58 35.37
C GLY A 295 -26.19 -37.91 33.95
N GLY A 296 -27.08 -38.53 33.18
CA GLY A 296 -26.85 -38.76 31.76
C GLY A 296 -26.81 -37.43 31.02
N ASP A 297 -25.70 -37.18 30.35
CA ASP A 297 -25.60 -36.25 29.23
C ASP A 297 -24.51 -36.76 28.27
N GLU A 298 -24.96 -37.06 27.06
CA GLU A 298 -24.24 -37.02 25.78
C GLU A 298 -22.75 -37.45 25.73
N SER A 299 -22.51 -38.67 25.23
CA SER A 299 -21.16 -39.17 24.93
C SER A 299 -20.57 -38.45 23.71
N THR A 300 -20.01 -37.25 23.91
CA THR A 300 -19.03 -36.71 22.98
C THR A 300 -17.75 -37.54 23.13
N THR A 301 -17.53 -38.45 22.19
CA THR A 301 -16.24 -39.12 21.99
C THR A 301 -15.17 -38.03 21.88
N ARG A 302 -14.47 -37.76 22.98
CA ARG A 302 -13.27 -36.92 22.94
C ARG A 302 -12.30 -37.61 22.00
N LEU A 303 -12.16 -37.05 20.80
CA LEU A 303 -11.05 -37.34 19.91
C LEU A 303 -9.78 -37.03 20.73
N ARG A 304 -9.19 -38.06 21.36
CA ARG A 304 -7.81 -37.99 21.82
C ARG A 304 -6.97 -37.95 20.56
N VAL A 305 -6.85 -36.76 19.98
CA VAL A 305 -5.67 -36.45 19.18
C VAL A 305 -4.53 -36.48 20.18
N ALA A 306 -3.74 -37.54 20.14
CA ALA A 306 -2.46 -37.56 20.81
C ALA A 306 -1.71 -36.33 20.30
N SER A 307 -1.45 -35.37 21.18
CA SER A 307 -0.53 -34.26 20.94
C SER A 307 0.86 -34.86 20.75
N ALA A 308 1.14 -35.33 19.53
CA ALA A 308 2.51 -35.58 19.12
C ALA A 308 3.23 -34.23 19.26
N PRO A 309 4.35 -34.15 19.99
CA PRO A 309 5.15 -32.93 20.03
C PRO A 309 5.65 -32.70 18.61
N ARG A 310 4.94 -31.85 17.85
CA ARG A 310 5.45 -31.30 16.60
C ARG A 310 6.51 -30.29 17.01
N HIS A 311 7.71 -30.78 17.29
CA HIS A 311 8.90 -29.94 17.35
C HIS A 311 8.88 -29.07 16.10
N GLY A 312 8.87 -27.75 16.29
CA GLY A 312 8.86 -26.78 15.20
C GLY A 312 9.95 -27.16 14.21
N ARG A 313 9.59 -27.22 12.92
CA ARG A 313 10.53 -27.57 11.86
C ARG A 313 11.71 -26.61 11.96
N GLN A 314 12.88 -27.16 12.27
CA GLN A 314 14.09 -26.37 12.44
C GLN A 314 14.45 -25.79 11.07
N VAL A 315 14.37 -24.46 10.97
CA VAL A 315 14.70 -23.75 9.74
C VAL A 315 16.23 -23.72 9.66
N GLY A 316 16.78 -23.98 8.47
CA GLY A 316 18.23 -24.07 8.25
C GLY A 316 18.97 -22.76 8.55
N ALA A 317 20.28 -22.75 8.27
CA ALA A 317 21.13 -21.58 8.51
C ALA A 317 20.54 -20.30 7.89
N ARG A 318 20.67 -19.18 8.62
CA ARG A 318 20.15 -17.86 8.23
C ARG A 318 20.65 -17.47 6.81
N PRO A 319 19.75 -17.20 5.85
CA PRO A 319 20.14 -16.70 4.53
C PRO A 319 20.85 -15.34 4.63
N GLY A 320 21.77 -15.06 3.70
CA GLY A 320 22.54 -13.81 3.67
C GLY A 320 21.70 -12.57 3.31
N HIS A 321 20.57 -12.75 2.64
CA HIS A 321 19.64 -11.68 2.28
C HIS A 321 18.41 -11.75 3.19
N ALA A 322 18.32 -10.82 4.14
CA ALA A 322 17.18 -10.71 5.05
C ALA A 322 16.68 -9.26 5.10
N ARG A 323 15.36 -9.08 5.14
CA ARG A 323 14.68 -7.78 5.30
C ARG A 323 14.46 -7.50 6.78
N THR A 324 14.40 -6.23 7.18
CA THR A 324 14.07 -5.87 8.57
C THR A 324 12.56 -5.73 8.69
N ALA A 325 11.97 -6.26 9.76
CA ALA A 325 10.54 -6.18 10.04
C ALA A 325 10.29 -5.80 11.50
N VAL A 326 9.09 -5.26 11.78
CA VAL A 326 8.66 -4.91 13.14
C VAL A 326 7.72 -6.00 13.67
N VAL A 327 7.99 -6.54 14.84
CA VAL A 327 7.11 -7.53 15.49
C VAL A 327 5.79 -6.85 15.88
N ARG A 328 4.66 -7.45 15.52
CA ARG A 328 3.33 -6.98 15.93
C ARG A 328 2.66 -7.89 16.95
N THR A 329 2.98 -9.19 16.95
CA THR A 329 2.46 -10.14 17.95
C THR A 329 3.55 -11.06 18.50
N GLU A 330 3.49 -11.38 19.79
CA GLU A 330 4.42 -12.30 20.48
C GLU A 330 3.99 -13.77 20.41
N LEU A 331 3.06 -14.13 19.53
CA LEU A 331 2.52 -15.49 19.47
C LEU A 331 3.63 -16.45 19.00
N HIS A 332 3.81 -17.58 19.68
CA HIS A 332 4.84 -18.58 19.37
C HIS A 332 4.18 -19.96 19.18
N PRO A 333 4.53 -20.75 18.14
CA PRO A 333 5.65 -20.58 17.20
C PRO A 333 5.36 -19.70 15.98
N GLN A 334 4.15 -19.14 15.85
CA GLN A 334 3.74 -18.28 14.74
C GLN A 334 3.25 -16.93 15.23
N GLY A 335 3.67 -15.86 14.57
CA GLY A 335 3.28 -14.49 14.87
C GLY A 335 3.04 -13.65 13.61
N TYR A 336 2.90 -12.35 13.82
CA TYR A 336 2.78 -11.37 12.74
C TYR A 336 3.89 -10.34 12.84
N VAL A 337 4.44 -10.00 11.68
CA VAL A 337 5.47 -8.98 11.50
C VAL A 337 5.00 -7.98 10.46
N GLU A 338 5.41 -6.73 10.60
CA GLU A 338 5.16 -5.69 9.63
C GLU A 338 6.42 -5.47 8.79
N VAL A 339 6.26 -5.66 7.48
CA VAL A 339 7.27 -5.41 6.46
C VAL A 339 6.70 -4.36 5.53
N ASP A 340 7.38 -3.23 5.37
CA ASP A 340 6.94 -2.15 4.47
C ASP A 340 5.48 -1.72 4.70
N ARG A 341 5.09 -1.58 5.98
CA ARG A 341 3.73 -1.26 6.45
C ARG A 341 2.65 -2.31 6.16
N VAL A 342 3.03 -3.48 5.65
CA VAL A 342 2.12 -4.62 5.41
C VAL A 342 2.29 -5.68 6.49
N LEU A 343 1.18 -6.10 7.09
CA LEU A 343 1.16 -7.17 8.09
C LEU A 343 1.28 -8.54 7.41
N ARG A 344 2.33 -9.29 7.72
CA ARG A 344 2.62 -10.62 7.15
C ARG A 344 2.66 -11.67 8.26
N ARG A 345 2.22 -12.89 7.94
CA ARG A 345 2.34 -14.04 8.84
C ARG A 345 3.78 -14.52 8.85
N ALA A 346 4.32 -14.77 10.04
CA ALA A 346 5.69 -15.27 10.19
C ALA A 346 5.78 -16.45 11.16
N VAL A 347 6.73 -17.34 10.92
CA VAL A 347 7.14 -18.43 11.81
C VAL A 347 8.48 -18.05 12.43
N TRP A 348 8.61 -18.20 13.75
CA TRP A 348 9.88 -17.96 14.42
C TRP A 348 10.87 -19.06 14.07
N ALA A 349 12.01 -18.68 13.48
CA ALA A 349 13.00 -19.63 12.98
C ALA A 349 13.77 -20.37 14.09
N GLU A 350 13.82 -19.78 15.29
CA GLU A 350 14.48 -20.33 16.49
C GLU A 350 13.42 -20.75 17.52
N PRO A 351 12.87 -21.98 17.46
CA PRO A 351 11.73 -22.37 18.31
C PRO A 351 12.05 -22.43 19.82
N GLU A 352 13.34 -22.51 20.17
CA GLU A 352 13.80 -22.53 21.56
C GLU A 352 13.98 -21.12 22.14
N ARG A 353 13.81 -20.08 21.32
CA ARG A 353 14.00 -18.69 21.72
C ARG A 353 12.66 -17.94 21.62
N PRO A 354 12.22 -17.26 22.70
CA PRO A 354 10.99 -16.48 22.64
C PRO A 354 11.13 -15.33 21.64
N PRO A 355 10.04 -14.93 20.97
CA PRO A 355 10.07 -13.81 20.05
C PRO A 355 10.32 -12.49 20.80
N PRO A 356 10.89 -11.46 20.12
CA PRO A 356 10.92 -10.11 20.68
C PRO A 356 9.52 -9.57 20.97
N ALA A 357 9.44 -8.61 21.90
CA ALA A 357 8.18 -7.92 22.19
C ALA A 357 7.66 -7.12 20.98
N PRO A 358 6.36 -6.77 20.89
CA PRO A 358 5.80 -5.98 19.82
C PRO A 358 6.49 -4.61 19.76
N GLY A 359 6.80 -4.17 18.54
CA GLY A 359 7.66 -3.02 18.28
C GLY A 359 9.15 -3.37 18.17
N GLY A 360 9.56 -4.58 18.57
CA GLY A 360 10.91 -5.09 18.38
C GLY A 360 11.22 -5.32 16.89
N LEU A 361 12.50 -5.20 16.52
CA LEU A 361 12.96 -5.47 15.16
C LEU A 361 13.40 -6.93 15.02
N VAL A 362 13.09 -7.53 13.88
CA VAL A 362 13.51 -8.89 13.50
C VAL A 362 13.97 -8.90 12.05
N ASP A 363 14.81 -9.87 11.70
CA ASP A 363 15.18 -10.11 10.31
C ASP A 363 14.23 -11.16 9.73
N VAL A 364 13.66 -10.91 8.56
CA VAL A 364 12.72 -11.82 7.88
C VAL A 364 13.28 -12.29 6.55
N THR A 365 13.03 -13.56 6.25
CA THR A 365 13.31 -14.16 4.94
C THR A 365 12.08 -14.87 4.43
N ASP A 366 11.94 -14.93 3.11
CA ASP A 366 10.89 -15.72 2.48
C ASP A 366 11.08 -17.21 2.78
N ALA A 367 9.97 -17.95 2.88
CA ALA A 367 10.03 -19.39 3.05
C ALA A 367 10.59 -20.05 1.78
N ALA A 368 11.33 -21.14 1.95
CA ALA A 368 11.85 -21.92 0.82
C ALA A 368 10.74 -22.58 -0.02
N GLU A 369 9.54 -22.71 0.55
CA GLU A 369 8.34 -23.19 -0.14
C GLU A 369 7.73 -22.05 -0.95
N ARG A 370 7.84 -22.16 -2.28
CA ARG A 370 7.47 -21.11 -3.26
C ARG A 370 6.02 -20.61 -3.16
N ASP A 371 5.12 -21.38 -2.56
CA ASP A 371 3.68 -21.07 -2.50
C ASP A 371 3.20 -20.70 -1.09
N SER A 372 4.12 -20.43 -0.14
CA SER A 372 3.75 -20.07 1.21
C SER A 372 3.93 -18.57 1.46
N ASP A 373 2.82 -17.88 1.77
CA ASP A 373 2.80 -16.47 2.23
C ASP A 373 3.42 -16.28 3.64
N VAL A 374 4.24 -17.22 4.08
CA VAL A 374 4.78 -17.31 5.43
C VAL A 374 6.24 -16.89 5.40
N LEU A 375 6.57 -15.89 6.21
CA LEU A 375 7.94 -15.47 6.41
C LEU A 375 8.60 -16.27 7.54
N TYR A 376 9.92 -16.45 7.47
CA TYR A 376 10.70 -16.89 8.62
C TYR A 376 11.31 -15.68 9.32
N ALA A 377 11.00 -15.51 10.60
CA ALA A 377 11.49 -14.40 11.41
C ALA A 377 12.61 -14.87 12.35
N PHE A 378 13.74 -14.18 12.27
CA PHE A 378 14.93 -14.42 13.09
C PHE A 378 15.10 -13.27 14.08
N PRO A 379 15.31 -13.55 15.38
CA PRO A 379 15.61 -12.52 16.35
C PRO A 379 16.88 -11.74 15.97
N PRO A 380 16.97 -10.46 16.33
CA PRO A 380 18.09 -9.62 15.94
C PRO A 380 19.39 -10.19 16.52
N THR A 381 20.41 -10.29 15.66
CA THR A 381 21.76 -10.68 16.10
C THR A 381 22.27 -9.62 17.09
N ALA A 382 22.75 -10.04 18.26
CA ALA A 382 23.19 -9.16 19.34
C ALA A 382 24.19 -8.06 18.89
N ALA A 383 24.92 -8.30 17.79
CA ALA A 383 25.83 -7.34 17.17
C ALA A 383 25.15 -6.06 16.63
N ARG A 384 23.84 -6.05 16.35
CA ARG A 384 23.15 -4.86 15.80
C ARG A 384 22.63 -3.89 16.86
N HIS A 385 22.51 -4.31 18.12
CA HIS A 385 22.01 -3.44 19.20
C HIS A 385 22.96 -2.28 19.55
N ALA A 386 24.20 -2.27 19.05
CA ALA A 386 25.17 -1.24 19.37
C ALA A 386 25.09 0.04 18.51
N LYS A 387 24.29 0.07 17.43
CA LYS A 387 24.37 1.16 16.43
C LYS A 387 23.10 2.02 16.24
N GLY A 388 22.08 1.86 17.08
CA GLY A 388 20.79 2.53 16.84
C GLY A 388 19.97 2.78 18.08
N THR A 389 20.48 3.60 19.00
CA THR A 389 19.63 4.37 19.92
C THR A 389 19.82 5.85 19.59
N PRO A 390 18.88 6.48 18.87
CA PRO A 390 18.72 7.92 18.96
C PRO A 390 18.26 8.24 20.39
N ARG A 391 18.94 9.20 21.03
CA ARG A 391 18.53 9.76 22.33
C ARG A 391 17.36 10.70 22.18
#